data_AF-A0ABD5A7T4-F1
#
_entry.id   AF-A0ABD5A7T4-F1
#
_cell.length_a   1.000
_cell.length_b   1.000
_cell.length_c   1.000
_cell.angle_alpha   90.00
_cell.angle_beta   90.00
_cell.angle_gamma   90.00
#
_symmetry.space_group_name_H-M   'P 1'
#
loop_
_entity.id
_entity.type
_entity.pdbx_description
1 polymer ?
#
loop_
_entity_poly.entity_id
_entity_poly.type
_entity_poly.pdbx_seq_one_letter_code
_entity_poly.pdbx_strand_id
1 'polypeptide(L)' 'MWKVFVGQEQVGVHYSNELPDGTPFDSTGDQFWDIEKLQEPSSFERPNRPPKNGADRYLKLSDLVRSKLENNRVEEAVST' A
#
# COMPACT_ATOMS: atom_id res chain seq x y z
N MET A 1 1.76 -5.46 6.27
CA MET A 1 1.61 -4.59 7.45
C MET A 1 2.11 -5.34 8.68
N TRP A 2 3.24 -4.92 9.22
CA TRP A 2 3.85 -5.55 10.38
C TRP A 2 3.02 -5.26 11.63
N LYS A 3 2.88 -6.24 12.52
CA LYS A 3 2.18 -6.06 13.80
C LYS A 3 3.21 -5.82 14.89
N VAL A 4 2.94 -4.87 15.78
CA VAL A 4 3.82 -4.53 16.91
C VAL A 4 3.25 -5.18 18.17
N PHE A 5 4.11 -5.88 18.92
CA PHE A 5 3.73 -6.60 20.14
C PHE A 5 4.59 -6.20 21.34
N VAL A 6 3.96 -6.18 22.52
CA VAL A 6 4.64 -6.22 23.82
C VAL A 6 4.24 -7.53 24.50
N GLY A 7 5.18 -8.45 24.66
CA GLY A 7 4.86 -9.81 25.10
C GLY A 7 3.94 -10.54 24.11
N GLN A 8 2.70 -10.81 24.50
CA GLN A 8 1.66 -11.43 23.64
C GLN A 8 0.57 -10.45 23.20
N GLU A 9 0.60 -9.20 23.68
CA GLU A 9 -0.42 -8.20 23.36
C GLU A 9 -0.03 -7.42 22.10
N GLN A 10 -0.94 -7.35 21.12
CA GLN A 10 -0.76 -6.52 19.93
C GLN A 10 -1.07 -5.06 20.29
N VAL A 11 -0.06 -4.20 20.27
CA VAL A 11 -0.16 -2.78 20.67
C VAL A 11 -0.22 -1.82 19.48
N GLY A 12 0.13 -2.27 18.27
CA GLY A 12 0.18 -1.39 17.11
C GLY A 12 0.40 -2.08 15.76
N VAL A 13 0.63 -1.25 14.75
CA VAL A 13 0.94 -1.63 13.37
C VAL A 13 2.09 -0.78 12.83
N HIS A 14 2.98 -1.41 12.06
CA HIS A 14 4.13 -0.79 11.43
C HIS A 14 4.07 -0.93 9.92
N TYR A 15 4.45 0.15 9.23
CA TYR A 15 4.54 0.22 7.79
C TYR A 15 6.01 0.29 7.40
N SER A 16 6.52 -0.82 6.86
CA SER A 16 7.78 -0.80 6.12
C SER A 16 7.41 -0.59 4.65
N ASN A 17 7.99 0.44 4.03
CA ASN A 17 7.81 0.74 2.62
C ASN A 17 9.03 0.25 1.84
N GLU A 18 8.88 0.12 0.52
CA GLU A 18 9.98 -0.11 -0.39
C GLU A 18 10.01 1.05 -1.40
N LEU A 19 11.20 1.53 -1.75
CA LEU A 19 11.39 2.45 -2.86
C LEU A 19 11.12 1.72 -4.20
N PRO A 20 10.88 2.44 -5.31
CA PRO A 20 10.63 1.81 -6.61
C PRO A 20 11.74 0.89 -7.13
N ASP A 21 12.96 1.02 -6.60
CA ASP A 21 14.11 0.16 -6.91
C ASP A 21 14.22 -1.09 -6.00
N GLY A 22 13.26 -1.28 -5.09
CA GLY A 22 13.22 -2.38 -4.12
C GLY A 22 14.02 -2.11 -2.85
N THR A 23 14.62 -0.93 -2.68
CA THR A 23 15.34 -0.59 -1.45
C THR A 23 14.36 -0.51 -0.28
N PRO A 24 14.58 -1.26 0.83
CA PRO A 24 13.77 -1.14 2.03
C PRO A 24 13.88 0.26 2.61
N PHE A 25 12.74 0.89 2.86
CA PHE A 25 12.65 2.19 3.53
C PHE A 25 11.79 2.06 4.78
N ASP A 26 12.46 2.16 5.93
CA ASP A 26 11.81 2.14 7.22
C ASP A 26 11.93 3.52 7.89
N SER A 27 10.86 4.31 7.82
CA SER A 27 10.81 5.64 8.44
C SER A 27 10.32 5.65 9.89
N THR A 28 9.87 4.51 10.42
CA THR A 28 9.27 4.44 11.76
C THR A 28 9.92 3.39 12.65
N GLY A 29 10.96 2.69 12.17
CA GLY A 29 11.68 1.65 12.90
C GLY A 29 12.40 2.13 14.16
N ASP A 30 12.79 3.40 14.23
CA ASP A 30 13.41 4.05 15.39
C ASP A 30 12.39 4.59 16.41
N GLN A 31 11.10 4.51 16.12
CA GLN A 31 10.03 4.98 17.00
C GLN A 31 9.60 3.93 18.04
N PHE A 32 10.11 2.71 17.96
CA PHE A 32 9.74 1.61 18.84
C PHE A 32 10.67 1.51 20.06
N TRP A 33 10.10 1.18 21.21
CA TRP A 33 10.86 0.86 22.41
C TRP A 33 11.49 -0.54 22.30
N ASP A 34 12.59 -0.81 23.01
CA ASP A 34 13.28 -2.12 22.97
C ASP A 34 12.37 -3.33 23.31
N ILE A 35 11.28 -3.09 24.05
CA ILE A 35 10.30 -4.12 24.42
C ILE A 35 9.29 -4.44 23.31
N GLU A 36 9.16 -3.54 22.32
CA GLU A 36 8.21 -3.66 21.22
C GLU A 36 8.85 -4.46 20.09
N LYS A 37 8.20 -5.58 19.73
CA LYS A 37 8.69 -6.47 18.68
C LYS A 37 7.80 -6.43 17.45
N LEU A 38 8.45 -6.22 16.31
CA LEU A 38 7.82 -6.35 15.00
C LEU A 38 7.68 -7.83 14.66
N GLN A 39 6.46 -8.25 14.34
CA GLN A 39 6.18 -9.56 13.78
C GLN A 39 5.77 -9.43 12.32
N GLU A 40 6.37 -10.28 11.49
CA GLU A 40 6.16 -10.30 10.06
C GLU A 40 4.68 -10.56 9.75
N PRO A 41 4.06 -9.79 8.85
CA PRO A 41 2.68 -10.05 8.46
C PRO A 41 2.58 -11.45 7.89
N SER A 42 1.62 -12.23 8.39
CA SER A 42 1.11 -13.34 7.59
C SER A 42 0.55 -12.77 6.29
N SER A 43 0.90 -13.40 5.17
CA SER A 43 0.33 -13.08 3.87
C SER A 43 -1.19 -13.13 3.98
N PHE A 44 -1.85 -11.98 3.88
CA PHE A 44 -3.30 -11.90 3.92
C PHE A 44 -3.84 -12.09 2.51
N GLU A 45 -4.76 -13.05 2.32
CA GLU A 45 -5.46 -13.18 1.06
C GLU A 45 -6.26 -11.91 0.79
N ARG A 46 -5.99 -11.27 -0.35
CA ARG A 46 -6.76 -10.10 -0.77
C ARG A 46 -8.24 -10.51 -0.86
N PRO A 47 -9.15 -9.82 -0.17
CA PRO A 47 -10.57 -10.12 -0.29
C PRO A 47 -10.99 -10.02 -1.75
N ASN A 48 -11.79 -10.98 -2.23
CA ASN A 48 -12.33 -10.98 -3.59
C ASN A 48 -13.37 -9.87 -3.86
N ARG A 49 -13.62 -9.01 -2.86
CA ARG A 49 -14.59 -7.92 -2.89
C ARG A 49 -13.88 -6.57 -2.73
N PRO A 50 -14.41 -5.50 -3.35
CA PRO A 50 -13.90 -4.15 -3.16
C PRO A 50 -13.92 -3.72 -1.69
N PRO A 51 -13.06 -2.77 -1.28
CA PRO A 51 -13.08 -2.20 0.06
C PRO A 51 -14.47 -1.60 0.38
N LYS A 52 -15.05 -1.90 1.55
CA LYS A 52 -16.39 -1.41 1.92
C LYS A 52 -16.51 0.12 1.83
N ASN A 53 -15.46 0.84 2.23
CA ASN A 53 -15.42 2.29 2.22
C ASN A 53 -14.52 2.77 1.09
N GLY A 54 -15.02 3.69 0.26
CA GLY A 54 -14.20 4.34 -0.77
C GLY A 54 -13.96 3.52 -2.03
N ALA A 55 -14.52 2.31 -2.17
CA ALA A 55 -14.46 1.57 -3.43
C ALA A 55 -14.99 2.38 -4.61
N ASP A 56 -16.13 3.05 -4.46
CA ASP A 56 -16.70 3.88 -5.53
C ASP A 56 -15.78 5.04 -5.93
N ARG A 57 -15.09 5.64 -4.95
CA ARG A 57 -14.13 6.72 -5.21
C ARG A 57 -12.89 6.19 -5.93
N TYR A 58 -12.42 5.02 -5.49
CA TYR A 58 -11.30 4.34 -6.13
C TYR A 58 -11.63 3.94 -7.57
N LEU A 59 -12.80 3.38 -7.82
CA LEU A 59 -13.25 2.99 -9.16
C LEU A 59 -13.39 4.21 -10.09
N LYS A 60 -14.03 5.28 -9.62
CA LYS A 60 -14.12 6.55 -10.37
C LYS A 60 -12.74 7.11 -10.73
N LEU A 61 -11.80 7.10 -9.78
CA LEU A 61 -10.44 7.56 -10.04
C LEU A 61 -9.72 6.64 -11.02
N SER A 62 -9.82 5.33 -10.84
CA SER A 62 -9.24 4.32 -11.73
C SER A 62 -9.72 4.49 -13.17
N ASP A 63 -11.03 4.67 -13.37
CA ASP A 63 -11.62 4.85 -14.70
C ASP A 63 -11.16 6.17 -15.35
N LEU A 64 -11.11 7.26 -14.57
CA LEU A 64 -10.58 8.55 -15.04
C LEU A 64 -9.13 8.43 -15.48
N VAL A 65 -8.29 7.78 -14.67
CA VAL A 65 -6.86 7.56 -14.97
C VAL A 65 -6.72 6.71 -16.23
N ARG A 66 -7.48 5.61 -16.35
CA ARG A 66 -7.46 4.75 -17.54
C ARG A 66 -7.84 5.53 -18.80
N SER A 67 -8.92 6.29 -18.76
CA SER A 67 -9.37 7.10 -19.90
C SER A 67 -8.32 8.14 -20.32
N LYS A 68 -7.66 8.80 -19.36
CA LYS A 68 -6.57 9.74 -19.67
C LYS A 68 -5.36 9.06 -20.30
N LEU A 69 -4.95 7.91 -19.78
CA LEU A 69 -3.81 7.17 -20.31
C LEU A 69 -4.09 6.63 -21.73
N GLU A 70 -5.31 6.16 -21.98
CA GLU A 70 -5.74 5.73 -23.32
C GLU A 70 -5.77 6.90 -24.30
N ASN A 71 -6.32 8.05 -23.91
CA ASN A 71 -6.34 9.24 -24.75
C ASN A 71 -4.94 9.78 -25.05
N ASN A 72 -4.05 9.85 -24.06
CA ASN A 72 -2.66 10.27 -24.27
C ASN A 72 -1.93 9.37 -25.28
N ARG A 73 -2.15 8.05 -25.23
CA ARG A 73 -1.57 7.10 -26.19
C ARG A 73 -2.09 7.31 -27.61
N VAL A 74 -3.36 7.66 -27.75
CA VAL A 74 -3.95 8.00 -29.06
C VAL A 74 -3.38 9.31 -29.59
N GLU A 75 -3.21 10.32 -28.72
CA GLU A 75 -2.60 11.61 -29.09
C GLU A 75 -1.13 11.46 -29.52
N GLU A 76 -0.34 10.65 -28.80
CA GLU A 76 1.05 10.33 -29.19
C GLU A 76 1.12 9.61 -30.55
N ALA A 77 0.19 8.70 -30.82
CA ALA A 77 0.13 7.96 -32.09
C ALA A 77 -0.35 8.81 -33.29
N VAL A 78 -1.14 9.87 -33.05
CA VAL A 78 -1.60 10.81 -34.09
C VAL A 78 -0.57 11.90 -34.39
N SER A 79 0.36 12.16 -33.45
CA SER A 79 1.41 13.18 -33.60
C SER A 79 2.72 12.65 -34.21
N THR A 80 2.79 11.35 -34.53
CA THR A 80 3.94 10.68 -35.18
C THR A 80 3.64 10.35 -36.63
#